data_AF-A0A441HFX5-F1
#
_entry.id   AF-A0A441HFX5-F1
#
_cell.length_a   1.000
_cell.length_b   1.000
_cell.length_c   1.000
_cell.angle_alpha   90.00
_cell.angle_beta   90.00
_cell.angle_gamma   90.00
#
_symmetry.space_group_name_H-M   'P 1'
#
loop_
_entity.id
_entity.type
_entity.pdbx_description
1 polymer ?
#
loop_
_entity_poly.entity_id
_entity_poly.type
_entity_poly.pdbx_seq_one_letter_code
_entity_poly.pdbx_strand_id
1 'polypeptide(L)'
;MAWVRLADDPTEVAEFTQDWVRSAHSKFLVDESLGPEVARVLRDRGFNVRDVWQEDLNGKSDEAVFQHAWRTRRILLTHDTDFMDDRSFPEHSNAGVVVLPGGHGNEEALGKALAMLVSYLGRMPEIWRKSKVVITANGEMTVRSRQEDGRMGIQRYRVRQGVPEMWEDE
;
A
#
# COMPACT_ATOMS: atom_id res chain seq x y z
N MET A 1 -0.33 -19.25 -17.57
CA MET A 1 -1.06 -18.27 -16.71
C MET A 1 -1.78 -18.96 -15.55
N ALA A 2 -1.25 -18.87 -14.32
CA ALA A 2 -1.82 -19.53 -13.14
C ALA A 2 -1.52 -18.78 -11.82
N TRP A 3 -2.29 -19.09 -10.77
CA TRP A 3 -1.96 -18.65 -9.40
C TRP A 3 -0.98 -19.62 -8.76
N VAL A 4 0.16 -19.11 -8.32
CA VAL A 4 1.22 -19.86 -7.64
C VAL A 4 1.29 -19.44 -6.18
N ARG A 5 1.40 -20.41 -5.27
CA ARG A 5 1.52 -20.11 -3.84
C ARG A 5 2.87 -19.48 -3.55
N LEU A 6 2.86 -18.37 -2.85
CA LEU A 6 4.06 -17.85 -2.21
C LEU A 6 4.29 -18.72 -0.97
N ALA A 7 5.34 -19.52 -0.98
CA ALA A 7 5.68 -20.38 0.15
C ALA A 7 6.30 -19.54 1.26
N ASP A 8 5.77 -19.60 2.49
CA ASP A 8 6.46 -19.08 3.68
C ASP A 8 6.18 -19.96 4.92
N ASP A 9 7.22 -20.15 5.74
CA ASP A 9 7.15 -20.70 7.10
C ASP A 9 6.51 -19.65 8.04
N PRO A 10 5.45 -19.99 8.79
CA PRO A 10 4.78 -19.08 9.73
C PRO A 10 5.70 -18.41 10.76
N THR A 11 6.87 -19.00 11.04
CA THR A 11 7.82 -18.54 12.06
C THR A 11 8.68 -17.37 11.55
N GLU A 12 9.09 -17.38 10.27
CA GLU A 12 9.83 -16.27 9.65
C GLU A 12 9.00 -14.98 9.61
N VAL A 13 7.68 -15.12 9.47
CA VAL A 13 6.71 -14.00 9.40
C VAL A 13 6.71 -13.14 10.67
N ALA A 14 6.75 -13.77 11.84
CA ALA A 14 6.59 -13.08 13.12
C ALA A 14 7.84 -12.28 13.50
N GLU A 15 9.03 -12.80 13.22
CA GLU A 15 10.31 -12.14 13.48
C GLU A 15 10.54 -10.98 12.49
N PHE A 16 10.22 -11.17 11.21
CA PHE A 16 10.41 -10.13 10.18
C PHE A 16 9.52 -8.90 10.40
N THR A 17 8.31 -9.10 10.94
CA THR A 17 7.35 -8.01 11.17
C THR A 17 7.84 -7.02 12.25
N GLN A 18 8.57 -7.48 13.27
CA GLN A 18 9.00 -6.61 14.37
C GLN A 18 10.18 -5.68 13.99
N ASP A 19 11.12 -6.16 13.19
CA ASP A 19 12.27 -5.37 12.73
C ASP A 19 11.86 -4.35 11.64
N TRP A 20 10.88 -4.69 10.80
CA TRP A 20 10.42 -3.81 9.74
C TRP A 20 9.51 -2.66 10.21
N VAL A 21 8.61 -2.92 11.17
CA VAL A 21 7.78 -1.88 11.81
C VAL A 21 8.65 -0.76 12.42
N ARG A 22 9.84 -1.12 12.91
CA ARG A 22 10.83 -0.18 13.47
C ARG A 22 11.80 0.39 12.43
N SER A 23 11.83 -0.15 11.22
CA SER A 23 12.72 0.31 10.17
C SER A 23 12.29 1.69 9.65
N ALA A 24 13.26 2.49 9.21
CA ALA A 24 13.02 3.80 8.60
C ALA A 24 12.22 3.74 7.28
N HIS A 25 11.75 2.55 6.87
CA HIS A 25 11.27 2.25 5.52
C HIS A 25 9.75 2.05 5.40
N SER A 26 9.00 1.98 6.51
CA SER A 26 7.52 1.90 6.51
C SER A 26 6.88 3.22 6.93
N LYS A 27 7.10 4.26 6.11
CA LYS A 27 6.50 5.57 6.34
C LYS A 27 5.25 5.72 5.48
N PHE A 28 4.12 6.01 6.10
CA PHE A 28 2.86 6.22 5.40
C PHE A 28 2.37 7.66 5.55
N LEU A 29 1.67 8.13 4.53
CA LEU A 29 0.79 9.29 4.59
C LEU A 29 -0.63 8.77 4.32
N VAL A 30 -1.53 8.97 5.28
CA VAL A 30 -2.95 8.63 5.15
C VAL A 30 -3.69 9.85 4.62
N ASP A 31 -4.31 9.68 3.47
CA ASP A 31 -5.14 10.68 2.81
C ASP A 31 -6.45 10.97 3.56
N GLU A 32 -7.08 12.11 3.28
CA GLU A 32 -8.35 12.46 3.94
C GLU A 32 -9.48 11.49 3.63
N SER A 33 -9.45 10.86 2.46
CA SER A 33 -10.46 9.89 2.03
C SER A 33 -10.56 8.67 2.96
N LEU A 34 -9.49 8.29 3.66
CA LEU A 34 -9.46 7.16 4.59
C LEU A 34 -9.86 7.53 6.03
N GLY A 35 -9.92 8.81 6.35
CA GLY A 35 -10.19 9.27 7.71
C GLY A 35 -9.01 9.10 8.69
N PRO A 36 -9.01 9.86 9.81
CA PRO A 36 -7.93 9.83 10.80
C PRO A 36 -7.85 8.51 11.59
N GLU A 37 -8.94 7.74 11.63
CA GLU A 37 -9.01 6.46 12.34
C GLU A 37 -8.05 5.42 11.75
N VAL A 38 -7.91 5.37 10.42
CA VAL A 38 -6.94 4.48 9.75
C VAL A 38 -5.51 4.81 10.21
N ALA A 39 -5.17 6.09 10.26
CA ALA A 39 -3.86 6.54 10.73
C ALA A 39 -3.60 6.17 12.19
N ARG A 40 -4.63 6.27 13.06
CA ARG A 40 -4.54 5.83 14.46
C ARG A 40 -4.28 4.32 14.56
N VAL A 41 -5.10 3.51 13.89
CA VAL A 41 -5.03 2.04 13.89
C VAL A 41 -3.66 1.51 13.42
N LEU A 42 -3.05 2.17 12.43
CA LEU A 42 -1.71 1.83 11.96
C LEU A 42 -0.61 2.29 12.94
N ARG A 43 -0.73 3.48 13.54
CA ARG A 43 0.22 3.93 14.58
C ARG A 43 0.20 3.02 15.81
N ASP A 44 -0.97 2.56 16.24
CA ASP A 44 -1.11 1.64 17.38
C ASP A 44 -0.44 0.28 17.11
N ARG A 45 -0.24 -0.08 15.83
CA ARG A 45 0.54 -1.24 15.39
C ARG A 45 2.04 -0.96 15.24
N GLY A 46 2.48 0.26 15.55
CA GLY A 46 3.88 0.68 15.54
C GLY A 46 4.38 1.29 14.22
N PHE A 47 3.53 1.44 13.19
CA PHE A 47 3.94 2.00 11.91
C PHE A 47 4.21 3.51 11.99
N ASN A 48 5.16 4.02 11.18
CA ASN A 48 5.43 5.45 11.06
C ASN A 48 4.40 6.12 10.14
N VAL A 49 3.24 6.46 10.69
CA VAL A 49 2.15 7.07 9.92
C VAL A 49 1.98 8.54 10.25
N ARG A 50 1.79 9.34 9.21
CA ARG A 50 1.22 10.68 9.26
C ARG A 50 -0.10 10.67 8.52
N ASP A 51 -0.99 11.58 8.87
CA ASP A 51 -2.19 11.83 8.10
C ASP A 51 -2.19 13.28 7.60
N VAL A 52 -3.04 13.58 6.63
CA VAL A 52 -3.12 14.92 6.03
C VAL A 52 -3.49 16.02 7.03
N TRP A 53 -4.18 15.72 8.13
CA TRP A 53 -4.49 16.70 9.17
C TRP A 53 -3.24 17.08 9.97
N GLN A 54 -2.39 16.10 10.33
CA GLN A 54 -1.14 16.35 11.04
C GLN A 54 -0.10 17.14 10.24
N GLU A 55 -0.20 17.10 8.91
CA GLU A 55 0.75 17.74 7.99
C GLU A 55 0.16 19.02 7.35
N ASP A 56 -0.98 19.53 7.85
CA ASP A 56 -1.70 20.71 7.34
C ASP A 56 -2.07 20.63 5.84
N LEU A 57 -2.40 19.41 5.38
CA LEU A 57 -2.75 19.08 4.00
C LEU A 57 -4.25 18.83 3.78
N ASN A 58 -5.08 18.86 4.83
CA ASN A 58 -6.52 18.64 4.67
C ASN A 58 -7.15 19.69 3.74
N GLY A 59 -8.00 19.25 2.80
CA GLY A 59 -8.58 20.10 1.77
C GLY A 59 -7.58 20.73 0.79
N LYS A 60 -6.33 20.27 0.74
CA LYS A 60 -5.38 20.61 -0.34
C LYS A 60 -5.65 19.72 -1.56
N SER A 61 -5.08 20.10 -2.71
CA SER A 61 -5.21 19.30 -3.92
C SER A 61 -4.39 18.01 -3.85
N ASP A 62 -4.77 17.04 -4.66
CA ASP A 62 -4.07 15.76 -4.79
C ASP A 62 -2.59 15.95 -5.14
N GLU A 63 -2.24 16.92 -5.98
CA GLU A 63 -0.84 17.22 -6.32
C GLU A 63 -0.04 17.68 -5.10
N ALA A 64 -0.65 18.47 -4.22
CA ALA A 64 0.01 18.92 -2.98
C ALA A 64 0.22 17.75 -2.02
N VAL A 65 -0.78 16.89 -1.85
CA VAL A 65 -0.68 15.66 -1.04
C VAL A 65 0.39 14.73 -1.60
N PHE A 66 0.37 14.48 -2.91
CA PHE A 66 1.32 13.63 -3.60
C PHE A 66 2.77 14.16 -3.50
N GLN A 67 2.97 15.45 -3.76
CA GLN A 67 4.29 16.08 -3.65
C GLN A 67 4.82 16.02 -2.21
N HIS A 68 3.95 16.22 -1.22
CA HIS A 68 4.33 16.07 0.18
C HIS A 68 4.75 14.63 0.50
N ALA A 69 3.95 13.64 0.07
CA ALA A 69 4.26 12.22 0.26
C ALA A 69 5.62 11.86 -0.36
N TRP A 70 5.90 12.36 -1.57
CA TRP A 70 7.18 12.17 -2.24
C TRP A 70 8.35 12.78 -1.46
N ARG A 71 8.27 14.06 -1.10
CA ARG A 71 9.33 14.79 -0.38
C ARG A 71 9.65 14.17 0.98
N THR A 72 8.63 13.67 1.67
CA THR A 72 8.76 13.04 2.99
C THR A 72 9.05 11.53 2.91
N ARG A 73 9.14 10.98 1.69
CA ARG A 73 9.35 9.55 1.40
C ARG A 73 8.30 8.66 2.08
N ARG A 74 7.03 9.06 1.98
CA ARG A 74 5.87 8.38 2.55
C ARG A 74 5.05 7.72 1.44
N ILE A 75 4.69 6.46 1.64
CA ILE A 75 3.72 5.76 0.79
C ILE A 75 2.34 6.36 1.08
N LEU A 76 1.66 6.84 0.04
CA LEU A 76 0.32 7.40 0.16
C LEU A 76 -0.71 6.27 0.24
N LEU A 77 -1.55 6.29 1.27
CA LEU A 77 -2.73 5.42 1.39
C LEU A 77 -3.97 6.28 1.10
N THR A 78 -4.84 5.84 0.19
CA THR A 78 -6.03 6.60 -0.23
C THR A 78 -7.14 5.66 -0.71
N HIS A 79 -8.38 6.15 -0.80
CA HIS A 79 -9.43 5.52 -1.61
C HIS A 79 -9.44 6.02 -3.06
N ASP A 80 -8.76 7.12 -3.35
CA ASP A 80 -8.87 7.80 -4.63
C ASP A 80 -8.03 7.12 -5.72
N THR A 81 -8.71 6.69 -6.77
CA THR A 81 -8.09 6.05 -7.94
C THR A 81 -7.39 7.04 -8.87
N ASP A 82 -7.64 8.34 -8.74
CA ASP A 82 -7.05 9.35 -9.62
C ASP A 82 -5.52 9.42 -9.45
N PHE A 83 -4.99 9.08 -8.27
CA PHE A 83 -3.55 8.88 -8.06
C PHE A 83 -2.93 7.76 -8.94
N MET A 84 -3.75 6.93 -9.58
CA MET A 84 -3.29 5.90 -10.53
C MET A 84 -3.02 6.45 -11.93
N ASP A 85 -3.40 7.70 -12.24
CA ASP A 85 -3.05 8.34 -13.50
C ASP A 85 -1.57 8.74 -13.53
N ASP A 86 -0.80 8.17 -14.46
CA ASP A 86 0.63 8.47 -14.60
C ASP A 86 0.90 9.83 -15.26
N ARG A 87 -0.10 10.44 -15.92
CA ARG A 87 0.05 11.79 -16.49
C ARG A 87 0.06 12.85 -15.40
N SER A 88 -0.79 12.66 -14.39
CA SER A 88 -0.96 13.57 -13.26
C SER A 88 -0.01 13.23 -12.12
N PHE A 89 0.21 11.93 -11.85
CA PHE A 89 0.98 11.43 -10.71
C PHE A 89 2.05 10.42 -11.16
N PRO A 90 3.14 10.85 -11.81
CA PRO A 90 4.05 9.94 -12.44
C PRO A 90 4.88 9.13 -11.43
N GLU A 91 5.18 7.89 -11.80
CA GLU A 91 5.77 6.87 -10.94
C GLU A 91 7.18 7.20 -10.44
N HIS A 92 7.94 7.98 -11.21
CA HIS A 92 9.29 8.41 -10.83
C HIS A 92 9.30 9.47 -9.71
N SER A 93 8.13 10.03 -9.38
CA SER A 93 7.94 11.05 -8.33
C SER A 93 7.04 10.58 -7.20
N ASN A 94 6.99 9.27 -6.93
CA ASN A 94 6.30 8.73 -5.77
C ASN A 94 7.23 7.85 -4.91
N ALA A 95 6.94 7.80 -3.61
CA ALA A 95 7.52 6.80 -2.73
C ALA A 95 6.74 5.48 -2.78
N GLY A 96 5.48 5.55 -3.24
CA GLY A 96 4.51 4.47 -3.40
C GLY A 96 3.10 5.03 -3.23
N VAL A 97 2.12 4.45 -3.90
CA VAL A 97 0.68 4.76 -3.73
C VAL A 97 -0.07 3.45 -3.54
N VAL A 98 -0.94 3.39 -2.54
CA VAL A 98 -1.84 2.25 -2.30
C VAL A 98 -3.27 2.75 -2.26
N VAL A 99 -4.06 2.32 -3.23
CA VAL A 99 -5.51 2.52 -3.28
C VAL A 99 -6.18 1.37 -2.55
N LEU A 100 -6.91 1.69 -1.48
CA LEU A 100 -7.65 0.74 -0.66
C LEU A 100 -9.14 0.77 -1.02
N PRO A 101 -9.86 -0.37 -0.96
CA PRO A 101 -11.30 -0.40 -1.11
C PRO A 101 -11.97 0.13 0.18
N GLY A 102 -13.27 0.39 0.13
CA GLY A 102 -14.02 0.85 1.31
C GLY A 102 -14.57 2.26 1.19
N GLY A 103 -14.21 2.98 0.13
CA GLY A 103 -14.84 4.26 -0.22
C GLY A 103 -16.36 4.14 -0.19
N HIS A 104 -17.02 5.18 0.32
CA HIS A 104 -18.46 5.23 0.57
C HIS A 104 -18.99 4.32 1.69
N GLY A 105 -18.14 3.98 2.67
CA GLY A 105 -18.58 3.39 3.95
C GLY A 105 -18.56 1.86 4.03
N ASN A 106 -17.85 1.18 3.13
CA ASN A 106 -17.66 -0.28 3.23
C ASN A 106 -16.47 -0.61 4.15
N GLU A 107 -16.72 -0.52 5.46
CA GLU A 107 -15.73 -0.75 6.52
C GLU A 107 -15.15 -2.17 6.50
N GLU A 108 -15.96 -3.18 6.10
CA GLU A 108 -15.50 -4.57 6.02
C GLU A 108 -14.41 -4.73 4.95
N ALA A 109 -14.61 -4.13 3.77
CA ALA A 109 -13.62 -4.16 2.70
C ALA A 109 -12.33 -3.45 3.10
N LEU A 110 -12.44 -2.26 3.72
CA LEU A 110 -11.29 -1.51 4.22
C LEU A 110 -10.53 -2.32 5.29
N GLY A 111 -11.24 -2.92 6.24
CA GLY A 111 -10.64 -3.75 7.29
C GLY A 111 -9.85 -4.94 6.72
N LYS A 112 -10.41 -5.64 5.73
CA LYS A 112 -9.71 -6.73 5.03
C LYS A 112 -8.48 -6.23 4.28
N ALA A 113 -8.57 -5.10 3.60
CA ALA A 113 -7.46 -4.52 2.85
C ALA A 113 -6.33 -4.02 3.77
N LEU A 114 -6.67 -3.43 4.92
CA LEU A 114 -5.69 -3.05 5.94
C LEU A 114 -5.02 -4.27 6.55
N ALA A 115 -5.78 -5.34 6.84
CA ALA A 115 -5.21 -6.60 7.33
C ALA A 115 -4.23 -7.20 6.31
N MET A 116 -4.57 -7.16 5.02
CA MET A 116 -3.70 -7.56 3.92
C MET A 116 -2.43 -6.71 3.90
N LEU A 117 -2.56 -5.39 3.82
CA LEU A 117 -1.45 -4.44 3.82
C LEU A 117 -0.49 -4.72 4.99
N VAL A 118 -1.00 -4.81 6.22
CA VAL A 118 -0.18 -5.13 7.41
C VAL A 118 0.52 -6.48 7.30
N SER A 119 -0.16 -7.50 6.76
CA SER A 119 0.40 -8.87 6.64
C SER A 119 1.53 -8.98 5.61
N TYR A 120 1.52 -8.14 4.58
CA TYR A 120 2.50 -8.21 3.48
C TYR A 120 3.57 -7.12 3.55
N LEU A 121 3.32 -6.05 4.29
CA LEU A 121 4.27 -4.94 4.46
C LEU A 121 5.63 -5.39 5.00
N GLY A 122 5.62 -6.31 5.97
CA GLY A 122 6.85 -6.89 6.50
C GLY A 122 7.51 -7.87 5.53
N ARG A 123 6.72 -8.73 4.88
CA ARG A 123 7.25 -9.84 4.06
C ARG A 123 7.86 -9.40 2.74
N MET A 124 7.27 -8.39 2.10
CA MET A 124 7.61 -7.98 0.73
C MET A 124 7.67 -6.46 0.63
N PRO A 125 8.64 -5.81 1.30
CA PRO A 125 8.70 -4.35 1.36
C PRO A 125 8.89 -3.67 0.01
N GLU A 126 9.54 -4.33 -0.94
CA GLU A 126 9.75 -3.87 -2.31
C GLU A 126 8.45 -3.70 -3.09
N ILE A 127 7.38 -4.44 -2.76
CA ILE A 127 6.08 -4.30 -3.43
C ILE A 127 5.51 -2.89 -3.27
N TRP A 128 5.77 -2.24 -2.14
CA TRP A 128 5.11 -0.98 -1.76
C TRP A 128 5.90 0.25 -2.19
N ARG A 129 7.15 0.08 -2.59
CA ARG A 129 8.07 1.18 -2.86
C ARG A 129 8.11 1.47 -4.35
N LYS A 130 7.99 2.75 -4.69
CA LYS A 130 8.00 3.23 -6.09
C LYS A 130 7.00 2.45 -6.97
N SER A 131 5.88 2.08 -6.37
CA SER A 131 4.85 1.27 -6.98
C SER A 131 3.49 1.94 -6.83
N LYS A 132 2.56 1.55 -7.70
CA LYS A 132 1.16 1.90 -7.60
C LYS A 132 0.37 0.62 -7.37
N VAL A 133 -0.27 0.53 -6.23
CA VAL A 133 -0.94 -0.67 -5.73
C VAL A 133 -2.43 -0.39 -5.64
N VAL A 134 -3.24 -1.32 -6.12
CA VAL A 134 -4.69 -1.30 -5.92
C VAL A 134 -5.09 -2.57 -5.21
N ILE A 135 -5.78 -2.44 -4.07
CA ILE A 135 -6.39 -3.54 -3.35
C ILE A 135 -7.90 -3.48 -3.59
N THR A 136 -8.49 -4.61 -3.94
CA THR A 136 -9.92 -4.74 -4.19
C THR A 136 -10.67 -5.25 -2.96
N ALA A 137 -11.99 -5.11 -2.92
CA ALA A 137 -12.81 -5.55 -1.79
C ALA A 137 -12.78 -7.08 -1.54
N ASN A 138 -12.47 -7.88 -2.56
CA ASN A 138 -12.25 -9.33 -2.45
C ASN A 138 -10.83 -9.69 -2.00
N GLY A 139 -9.96 -8.71 -1.72
CA GLY A 139 -8.60 -8.96 -1.27
C GLY A 139 -7.66 -9.42 -2.39
N GLU A 140 -7.88 -8.96 -3.61
CA GLU A 140 -6.90 -9.08 -4.68
C GLU A 140 -6.09 -7.79 -4.75
N MET A 141 -4.80 -7.91 -5.04
CA MET A 141 -3.88 -6.80 -5.10
C MET A 141 -3.20 -6.77 -6.46
N THR A 142 -3.28 -5.64 -7.14
CA THR A 142 -2.54 -5.39 -8.38
C THR A 142 -1.44 -4.38 -8.09
N VAL A 143 -0.21 -4.73 -8.46
CA VAL A 143 1.00 -3.92 -8.23
C VAL A 143 1.56 -3.52 -9.58
N ARG A 144 1.58 -2.22 -9.86
CA ARG A 144 2.27 -1.65 -11.01
C ARG A 144 3.60 -1.06 -10.56
N SER A 145 4.70 -1.59 -11.08
CA SER A 145 6.06 -1.21 -10.68
C SER A 145 7.04 -1.38 -11.84
N ARG A 146 8.13 -0.60 -11.78
CA ARG A 146 9.14 -0.60 -12.84
C ARG A 146 10.01 -1.82 -12.67
N GLN A 147 10.05 -2.64 -13.71
CA GLN A 147 10.83 -3.87 -13.77
C GLN A 147 12.32 -3.54 -13.99
N GLU A 148 13.19 -4.54 -13.82
CA GLU A 148 14.63 -4.38 -14.01
C GLU A 148 15.02 -3.93 -15.43
N ASP A 149 14.24 -4.36 -16.44
CA ASP A 149 14.40 -3.96 -17.84
C ASP A 149 13.95 -2.52 -18.14
N GLY A 150 13.49 -1.80 -17.09
CA GLY A 150 13.01 -0.44 -17.17
C GLY A 150 11.58 -0.31 -17.66
N ARG A 151 10.88 -1.37 -18.05
CA ARG A 151 9.48 -1.31 -18.47
C ARG A 151 8.53 -1.29 -17.28
N MET A 152 7.30 -0.86 -17.54
CA MET A 152 6.23 -1.01 -16.56
C MET A 152 5.68 -2.43 -16.60
N GLY A 153 5.75 -3.12 -15.47
CA GLY A 153 5.13 -4.43 -15.29
C GLY A 153 3.94 -4.37 -14.34
N ILE A 154 3.09 -5.38 -14.44
CA ILE A 154 1.96 -5.58 -13.55
C ILE A 154 2.14 -6.94 -12.90
N GLN A 155 2.10 -6.98 -11.57
CA GLN A 155 2.07 -8.21 -10.80
C GLN A 155 0.76 -8.28 -10.03
N ARG A 156 0.14 -9.46 -9.97
CA ARG A 156 -1.09 -9.67 -9.19
C ARG A 156 -0.83 -10.63 -8.04
N TYR A 157 -1.48 -10.34 -6.92
CA TYR A 157 -1.44 -11.11 -5.69
C TYR A 157 -2.85 -11.29 -5.14
N ARG A 158 -3.07 -12.35 -4.35
CA ARG A 158 -4.29 -12.53 -3.55
C ARG A 158 -4.02 -13.37 -2.33
N VAL A 159 -4.97 -13.36 -1.38
CA VAL A 159 -5.00 -14.33 -0.28
C VAL A 159 -6.14 -15.30 -0.49
N ARG A 160 -5.84 -16.60 -0.55
CA ARG A 160 -6.85 -17.65 -0.62
C ARG A 160 -6.72 -18.57 0.60
N GLN A 161 -7.75 -18.58 1.45
CA GLN A 161 -7.76 -19.38 2.70
C GLN A 161 -6.54 -19.12 3.61
N GLY A 162 -6.10 -17.87 3.70
CA GLY A 162 -4.92 -17.47 4.48
C GLY A 162 -3.58 -17.71 3.78
N VAL A 163 -3.58 -18.31 2.59
CA VAL A 163 -2.36 -18.56 1.82
C VAL A 163 -2.15 -17.44 0.79
N PRO A 164 -0.98 -16.78 0.79
CA PRO A 164 -0.63 -15.81 -0.23
C PRO A 164 -0.38 -16.50 -1.58
N GLU A 165 -0.97 -15.98 -2.65
CA GLU A 165 -0.78 -16.46 -4.03
C GLU A 165 -0.40 -15.28 -4.94
N MET A 166 0.47 -15.55 -5.91
CA MET A 166 0.92 -14.63 -6.96
C MET A 166 0.47 -15.15 -8.32
N TRP A 167 0.07 -14.26 -9.23
CA TRP A 167 -0.27 -14.64 -10.60
C TRP A 167 0.97 -14.71 -11.47
N GLU A 168 1.23 -15.84 -12.11
CA GLU A 168 2.32 -16.00 -13.06
C GLU A 168 1.77 -16.06 -14.47
N ASP A 169 2.11 -15.03 -15.25
CA ASP A 169 1.98 -15.02 -16.70
C ASP A 169 3.19 -15.77 -17.27
N GLU A 170 3.12 -17.11 -17.41
CA GLU A 170 4.13 -17.87 -18.19
C GLU A 170 4.50 -17.19 -19.52
#